data_AF-A0A936SRJ6-F1
#
_entry.id   AF-A0A936SRJ6-F1
#
_cell.length_a   1.000
_cell.length_b   1.000
_cell.length_c   1.000
_cell.angle_alpha   90.00
_cell.angle_beta   90.00
_cell.angle_gamma   90.00
#
_symmetry.space_group_name_H-M   'P 1'
#
loop_
_entity.id
_entity.type
_entity.pdbx_description
1 polymer ?
#
loop_
_entity_poly.entity_id
_entity_poly.type
_entity_poly.pdbx_seq_one_letter_code
_entity_poly.pdbx_strand_id
1 'polypeptide(L)'
;MLPKLFDCSAITTNFDRVLEQVYASEGKPFAEKVTGQGKANAFFRAIPAGERYLLKLHGNIDNASERVLNQAEYHEAYGQDADVNMSFPLPKVLRRLFTSYSFLFLGCSLSADRTIQTFIRVAGELGLDGLPHHYALLACPSIADKKRVLDQRLADAHITPLWYPDGEHEHVEQILELLLD
;
A
#
# COMPACT_ATOMS: atom_id res chain seq x y z
N MET A 1 11.52 -13.50 -6.50
CA MET A 1 10.15 -13.64 -7.03
C MET A 1 9.51 -12.30 -7.40
N LEU A 2 9.37 -11.34 -6.47
CA LEU A 2 8.67 -10.06 -6.75
C LEU A 2 9.20 -9.29 -7.98
N PRO A 3 10.53 -9.12 -8.22
CA PRO A 3 11.01 -8.42 -9.42
C PRO A 3 10.69 -9.16 -10.74
N LYS A 4 10.43 -10.47 -10.68
CA LYS A 4 10.05 -11.27 -11.85
C LYS A 4 8.58 -11.04 -12.21
N LEU A 5 7.70 -11.03 -11.21
CA LEU A 5 6.26 -10.78 -11.35
C LEU A 5 5.94 -9.31 -11.65
N PHE A 6 6.58 -8.40 -10.92
CA PHE A 6 6.23 -6.99 -10.89
C PHE A 6 7.43 -6.15 -11.33
N ASP A 7 7.60 -6.07 -12.65
CA ASP A 7 8.57 -5.18 -13.28
C ASP A 7 8.01 -3.74 -13.40
N CYS A 8 7.57 -3.19 -12.28
CA CYS A 8 6.87 -1.92 -12.21
C CYS A 8 7.25 -1.11 -10.96
N SER A 9 6.65 0.07 -10.80
CA SER A 9 6.80 0.88 -9.60
C SER A 9 6.14 0.22 -8.39
N ALA A 10 6.75 0.36 -7.21
CA ALA A 10 6.28 -0.24 -5.96
C ALA A 10 6.01 0.81 -4.88
N ILE A 11 5.15 0.49 -3.93
CA ILE A 11 4.78 1.34 -2.80
C ILE A 11 4.97 0.55 -1.52
N THR A 12 5.56 1.17 -0.50
CA THR A 12 5.72 0.55 0.82
C THR A 12 5.56 1.57 1.94
N THR A 13 5.09 1.12 3.09
CA THR A 13 5.14 1.87 4.36
C THR A 13 6.40 1.54 5.16
N ASN A 14 7.17 0.52 4.75
CA ASN A 14 8.35 0.07 5.47
C ASN A 14 9.54 1.01 5.27
N PHE A 15 10.36 1.14 6.31
CA PHE A 15 11.58 1.96 6.31
C PHE A 15 12.82 1.22 5.84
N ASP A 16 12.84 -0.11 5.89
CA ASP A 16 13.97 -0.94 5.49
C ASP A 16 14.27 -0.82 3.98
N ARG A 17 15.37 -1.43 3.55
CA ARG A 17 15.86 -1.38 2.16
C ARG A 17 15.72 -2.73 1.44
N VAL A 18 14.87 -3.63 1.92
CA VAL A 18 14.77 -5.01 1.41
C VAL A 18 14.31 -5.01 -0.04
N LEU A 19 13.28 -4.22 -0.38
CA LEU A 19 12.80 -4.11 -1.76
C LEU A 19 13.90 -3.59 -2.69
N GLU A 20 14.62 -2.54 -2.30
CA GLU A 20 15.73 -2.01 -3.09
C GLU A 20 16.80 -3.07 -3.37
N GLN A 21 17.20 -3.82 -2.34
CA GLN A 21 18.24 -4.83 -2.46
C GLN A 21 17.81 -5.99 -3.36
N VAL A 22 16.58 -6.49 -3.17
CA VAL A 22 16.03 -7.61 -3.95
C VAL A 22 15.85 -7.23 -5.43
N TYR A 23 15.34 -6.03 -5.71
CA TYR A 23 15.20 -5.57 -7.09
C TYR A 23 16.55 -5.32 -7.77
N ALA A 24 17.54 -4.78 -7.03
CA ALA A 24 18.88 -4.59 -7.55
C ALA A 24 19.60 -5.92 -7.82
N SER A 25 19.48 -6.92 -6.94
CA SER A 25 20.12 -8.23 -7.11
C SER A 25 19.58 -9.01 -8.30
N GLU A 26 18.31 -8.78 -8.68
CA GLU A 26 17.69 -9.38 -9.86
C GLU A 26 17.89 -8.55 -11.15
N GLY A 27 18.78 -7.54 -11.13
CA GLY A 27 19.09 -6.72 -12.31
C GLY A 27 17.97 -5.73 -12.70
N LYS A 28 17.01 -5.50 -11.81
CA LYS A 28 15.85 -4.60 -12.03
C LYS A 28 15.78 -3.48 -10.97
N PRO A 29 16.86 -2.73 -10.71
CA PRO A 29 16.84 -1.71 -9.66
C PRO A 29 15.75 -0.65 -9.92
N PHE A 30 15.25 -0.06 -8.83
CA PHE A 30 14.45 1.15 -8.89
C PHE A 30 15.32 2.32 -9.34
N ALA A 31 14.83 3.10 -10.30
CA ALA A 31 15.51 4.28 -10.85
C ALA A 31 15.60 5.41 -9.81
N GLU A 32 14.53 5.63 -9.04
CA GLU A 32 14.50 6.62 -7.97
C GLU A 32 13.63 6.15 -6.79
N LYS A 33 13.92 6.72 -5.62
CA LYS A 33 13.13 6.56 -4.41
C LYS A 33 12.52 7.89 -4.03
N VAL A 34 11.22 7.89 -3.75
CA VAL A 34 10.51 9.08 -3.30
C VAL A 34 9.69 8.77 -2.06
N THR A 35 9.31 9.81 -1.33
CA THR A 35 8.53 9.71 -0.09
C THR A 35 7.14 10.31 -0.26
N GLY A 36 6.20 9.88 0.58
CA GLY A 36 4.82 10.38 0.52
C GLY A 36 4.69 11.88 0.85
N GLN A 37 5.56 12.40 1.73
CA GLN A 37 5.61 13.83 2.06
C GLN A 37 6.54 14.64 1.14
N GLY A 38 7.45 13.98 0.43
CA GLY A 38 8.40 14.62 -0.49
C GLY A 38 7.94 14.59 -1.95
N LYS A 39 8.81 14.12 -2.84
CA LYS A 39 8.62 14.13 -4.31
C LYS A 39 7.59 13.10 -4.83
N ALA A 40 6.48 12.87 -4.14
CA ALA A 40 5.43 11.92 -4.56
C ALA A 40 4.92 12.20 -5.99
N ASN A 41 4.90 13.46 -6.44
CA ASN A 41 4.55 13.83 -7.82
C ASN A 41 5.47 13.21 -8.90
N ALA A 42 6.74 12.92 -8.58
CA ALA A 42 7.63 12.23 -9.51
C ALA A 42 7.21 10.77 -9.72
N PHE A 43 6.71 10.10 -8.68
CA PHE A 43 6.19 8.72 -8.79
C PHE A 43 5.05 8.62 -9.82
N PHE A 44 4.09 9.55 -9.78
CA PHE A 44 2.98 9.56 -10.73
C PHE A 44 3.41 9.83 -12.18
N ARG A 45 4.56 10.46 -12.40
CA ARG A 45 5.13 10.66 -13.74
C ARG A 45 5.95 9.44 -14.19
N ALA A 46 6.61 8.76 -13.26
CA ALA A 46 7.43 7.58 -13.51
C ALA A 46 6.60 6.41 -14.05
N ILE A 47 5.42 6.15 -13.46
CA ILE A 47 4.55 5.03 -13.87
C ILE A 47 4.22 5.04 -15.37
N PRO A 48 3.64 6.10 -15.96
CA PRO A 48 3.34 6.12 -17.39
C PRO A 48 4.59 6.20 -18.28
N ALA A 49 5.73 6.64 -17.75
CA ALA A 49 7.01 6.63 -18.46
C ALA A 49 7.66 5.24 -18.52
N GLY A 50 7.08 4.24 -17.84
CA GLY A 50 7.67 2.90 -17.72
C GLY A 50 8.88 2.86 -16.78
N GLU A 51 9.07 3.89 -15.95
CA GLU A 51 10.13 3.93 -14.96
C GLU A 51 9.72 3.20 -13.67
N ARG A 52 10.67 2.51 -13.05
CA ARG A 52 10.49 1.82 -11.77
C ARG A 52 10.87 2.73 -10.63
N TYR A 53 9.90 3.33 -9.96
CA TYR A 53 10.16 4.10 -8.75
C TYR A 53 9.68 3.32 -7.53
N LEU A 54 10.31 3.57 -6.40
CA LEU A 54 9.84 3.11 -5.09
C LEU A 54 9.29 4.30 -4.31
N LEU A 55 8.00 4.27 -4.00
CA LEU A 55 7.36 5.23 -3.11
C LEU A 55 7.33 4.67 -1.68
N LYS A 56 8.10 5.29 -0.79
CA LYS A 56 8.05 5.01 0.66
C LYS A 56 7.08 5.98 1.31
N LEU A 57 5.83 5.55 1.51
CA LEU A 57 4.72 6.41 1.90
C LEU A 57 5.03 7.16 3.20
N HIS A 58 5.57 6.46 4.19
CA HIS A 58 5.91 7.00 5.50
C HIS A 58 7.34 7.54 5.59
N GLY A 59 8.04 7.68 4.46
CA GLY A 59 9.39 8.22 4.40
C GLY A 59 10.48 7.17 4.54
N ASN A 60 11.69 7.63 4.85
CA ASN A 60 12.88 6.78 4.99
C ASN A 60 13.54 7.03 6.35
N ILE A 61 14.20 6.00 6.90
CA ILE A 61 14.86 6.12 8.21
C ILE A 61 15.95 7.19 8.23
N ASP A 62 16.58 7.43 7.09
CA ASP A 62 17.68 8.38 6.95
C ASP A 62 17.21 9.84 6.84
N ASN A 63 15.91 10.10 6.64
CA ASN A 63 15.37 11.44 6.47
C ASN A 63 14.22 11.72 7.44
N ALA A 64 14.55 12.26 8.61
CA ALA A 64 13.59 12.53 9.67
C ALA A 64 12.51 13.55 9.28
N SER A 65 12.79 14.50 8.37
CA SER A 65 11.82 15.54 8.00
C SER A 65 10.68 15.03 7.12
N GLU A 66 10.85 13.88 6.47
CA GLU A 66 9.83 13.27 5.60
C GLU A 66 9.20 12.02 6.23
N ARG A 67 9.66 11.64 7.43
CA ARG A 67 9.25 10.43 8.13
C ARG A 67 7.88 10.59 8.79
N VAL A 68 7.10 9.51 8.78
CA VAL A 68 5.83 9.34 9.49
C VAL A 68 5.89 8.08 10.33
N LEU A 69 6.24 8.22 11.60
CA LEU A 69 6.45 7.10 12.51
C LEU A 69 5.77 7.31 13.86
N ASN A 70 5.97 8.47 14.48
CA ASN A 70 5.36 8.79 15.76
C ASN A 70 3.98 9.47 15.60
N GLN A 71 3.21 9.55 16.69
CA GLN A 71 1.85 10.09 16.66
C GLN A 71 1.77 11.53 16.11
N ALA A 72 2.72 12.39 16.46
CA ALA A 72 2.76 13.78 15.99
C ALA A 72 3.03 13.85 14.48
N GLU A 73 4.02 13.10 13.99
CA GLU A 73 4.31 12.99 12.55
C GLU A 73 3.10 12.43 11.79
N TYR A 74 2.41 11.44 12.35
CA TYR A 74 1.16 10.92 11.82
C TYR A 74 0.07 12.00 11.79
N HIS A 75 -0.12 12.78 12.86
CA HIS A 75 -1.09 13.88 12.91
C HIS A 75 -0.82 14.94 11.85
N GLU A 76 0.43 15.30 11.63
CA GLU A 76 0.83 16.24 10.59
C GLU A 76 0.62 15.69 9.17
N ALA A 77 0.79 14.37 8.98
CA ALA A 77 0.71 13.75 7.67
C ALA A 77 -0.72 13.32 7.26
N TYR A 78 -1.57 12.94 8.22
CA TYR A 78 -2.92 12.41 7.99
C TYR A 78 -4.06 13.23 8.63
N GLY A 79 -3.79 14.08 9.63
CA GLY A 79 -4.80 14.67 10.49
C GLY A 79 -5.00 13.89 11.81
N GLN A 80 -6.00 14.26 12.60
CA GLN A 80 -6.24 13.67 13.92
C GLN A 80 -6.76 12.22 13.86
N ASP A 81 -6.57 11.46 14.95
CA ASP A 81 -6.74 10.00 15.00
C ASP A 81 -8.12 9.46 14.56
N ALA A 82 -9.19 10.25 14.69
CA ALA A 82 -10.57 9.81 14.40
C ALA A 82 -11.11 10.28 13.03
N ASP A 83 -10.43 11.23 12.36
CA ASP A 83 -10.88 11.78 11.09
C ASP A 83 -9.69 12.10 10.20
N VAL A 84 -9.41 11.22 9.25
CA VAL A 84 -8.38 11.43 8.23
C VAL A 84 -8.74 12.68 7.43
N ASN A 85 -7.86 13.68 7.48
CA ASN A 85 -8.07 14.92 6.76
C ASN A 85 -7.61 14.77 5.30
N MET A 86 -8.56 14.66 4.39
CA MET A 86 -8.30 14.51 2.95
C MET A 86 -7.53 15.68 2.29
N SER A 87 -7.35 16.79 3.00
CA SER A 87 -6.53 17.92 2.54
C SER A 87 -5.04 17.77 2.88
N PHE A 88 -4.67 16.78 3.69
CA PHE A 88 -3.29 16.57 4.15
C PHE A 88 -2.44 15.82 3.11
N PRO A 89 -1.10 15.89 3.20
CA PRO A 89 -0.21 15.36 2.16
C PRO A 89 -0.42 13.88 1.84
N LEU A 90 -0.47 13.00 2.86
CA LEU A 90 -0.59 11.56 2.61
C LEU A 90 -1.97 11.16 2.11
N PRO A 91 -3.10 11.63 2.69
CA PRO A 91 -4.42 11.35 2.14
C PRO A 91 -4.60 11.79 0.69
N LYS A 92 -4.00 12.94 0.28
CA LYS A 92 -4.00 13.38 -1.12
C LYS A 92 -3.27 12.41 -2.05
N VAL A 93 -2.08 11.97 -1.64
CA VAL A 93 -1.26 11.01 -2.41
C VAL A 93 -1.97 9.67 -2.51
N LEU A 94 -2.46 9.15 -1.38
CA LEU A 94 -3.22 7.90 -1.29
C LEU A 94 -4.48 7.93 -2.14
N ARG A 95 -5.27 9.02 -2.08
CA ARG A 95 -6.46 9.18 -2.92
C ARG A 95 -6.11 9.06 -4.40
N ARG A 96 -5.12 9.82 -4.87
CA ARG A 96 -4.72 9.80 -6.28
C ARG A 96 -4.25 8.41 -6.72
N LEU A 97 -3.44 7.76 -5.88
CA LEU A 97 -2.96 6.40 -6.08
C LEU A 97 -4.12 5.41 -6.21
N PHE A 98 -5.01 5.41 -5.24
CA PHE A 98 -6.14 4.49 -5.14
C PHE A 98 -7.12 4.64 -6.29
N THR A 99 -7.34 5.87 -6.77
CA THR A 99 -8.25 6.13 -7.90
C THR A 99 -7.65 5.81 -9.27
N SER A 100 -6.33 5.75 -9.39
CA SER A 100 -5.65 5.67 -10.69
C SER A 100 -5.07 4.30 -10.99
N TYR A 101 -4.83 3.46 -9.98
CA TYR A 101 -4.14 2.18 -10.14
C TYR A 101 -4.78 1.09 -9.30
N SER A 102 -4.80 -0.13 -9.83
CA SER A 102 -5.10 -1.33 -9.05
C SER A 102 -3.95 -1.68 -8.12
N PHE A 103 -4.26 -2.10 -6.89
CA PHE A 103 -3.26 -2.52 -5.92
C PHE A 103 -3.38 -3.99 -5.59
N LEU A 104 -2.23 -4.62 -5.39
CA LEU A 104 -2.09 -5.89 -4.68
C LEU A 104 -1.39 -5.59 -3.35
N PHE A 105 -2.13 -5.71 -2.27
CA PHE A 105 -1.62 -5.53 -0.91
C PHE A 105 -1.00 -6.84 -0.42
N LEU A 106 0.27 -6.76 -0.01
CA LEU A 106 1.09 -7.88 0.48
C LEU A 106 1.69 -7.52 1.84
N GLY A 107 1.69 -8.47 2.78
CA GLY A 107 2.40 -8.30 4.06
C GLY A 107 1.84 -7.19 4.96
N CYS A 108 0.59 -6.76 4.73
CA CYS A 108 -0.09 -5.78 5.58
C CYS A 108 -1.39 -6.37 6.12
N SER A 109 -1.72 -6.08 7.37
CA SER A 109 -2.94 -6.57 8.01
C SER A 109 -4.20 -5.85 7.51
N LEU A 110 -4.03 -4.68 6.88
CA LEU A 110 -5.10 -3.72 6.56
C LEU A 110 -6.05 -3.51 7.75
N SER A 111 -5.49 -3.56 8.96
CA SER A 111 -6.17 -3.23 10.21
C SER A 111 -6.52 -1.75 10.25
N ALA A 112 -7.16 -1.26 11.33
CA ALA A 112 -7.70 0.09 11.47
C ALA A 112 -6.63 1.21 11.54
N ASP A 113 -5.73 1.28 10.55
CA ASP A 113 -4.74 2.33 10.35
C ASP A 113 -5.33 3.46 9.47
N ARG A 114 -4.69 4.63 9.49
CA ARG A 114 -5.14 5.83 8.75
C ARG A 114 -5.09 5.64 7.24
N THR A 115 -4.25 4.72 6.74
CA THR A 115 -4.18 4.37 5.32
C THR A 115 -5.49 3.72 4.83
N ILE A 116 -5.98 2.70 5.53
CA ILE A 116 -7.25 2.04 5.14
C ILE A 116 -8.45 2.98 5.36
N GLN A 117 -8.42 3.82 6.41
CA GLN A 117 -9.46 4.84 6.62
C GLN A 117 -9.53 5.84 5.46
N THR A 118 -8.37 6.22 4.90
CA THR A 118 -8.31 7.03 3.68
C THR A 118 -9.03 6.33 2.53
N PHE A 119 -8.75 5.05 2.29
CA PHE A 119 -9.35 4.29 1.19
C PHE A 119 -10.87 4.12 1.34
N ILE A 120 -11.35 3.83 2.55
CA ILE A 120 -12.80 3.77 2.85
C ILE A 120 -13.48 5.10 2.52
N ARG A 121 -12.85 6.22 2.91
CA ARG A 121 -13.38 7.55 2.61
C ARG A 121 -13.41 7.82 1.10
N VAL A 122 -12.36 7.45 0.37
CA VAL A 122 -12.29 7.60 -1.08
C VAL A 122 -13.36 6.76 -1.78
N ALA A 123 -13.56 5.51 -1.36
CA ALA A 123 -14.60 4.63 -1.89
C ALA A 123 -16.01 5.15 -1.60
N GLY A 124 -16.25 5.68 -0.39
CA GLY A 124 -17.51 6.34 -0.04
C GLY A 124 -17.78 7.61 -0.84
N GLU A 125 -16.75 8.41 -1.15
CA GLU A 125 -16.88 9.67 -1.91
C GLU A 125 -17.10 9.45 -3.41
N LEU A 126 -16.45 8.44 -4.01
CA LEU A 126 -16.47 8.21 -5.47
C LEU A 126 -17.46 7.14 -5.92
N GLY A 127 -17.90 6.28 -5.01
CA GLY A 127 -18.65 5.07 -5.34
C GLY A 127 -17.75 3.97 -5.90
N LEU A 128 -18.22 2.72 -5.79
CA LEU A 128 -17.43 1.53 -6.13
C LEU A 128 -17.20 1.40 -7.64
N ASP A 129 -18.17 1.78 -8.47
CA ASP A 129 -18.08 1.68 -9.94
C ASP A 129 -17.03 2.62 -10.56
N GLY A 130 -16.61 3.65 -9.81
CA GLY A 130 -15.61 4.62 -10.23
C GLY A 130 -14.18 4.26 -9.83
N LEU A 131 -13.98 3.13 -9.15
CA LEU A 131 -12.68 2.72 -8.62
C LEU A 131 -12.12 1.49 -9.35
N PRO A 132 -10.79 1.41 -9.53
CA PRO A 132 -10.13 0.17 -9.89
C PRO A 132 -10.41 -0.93 -8.86
N HIS A 133 -10.41 -2.19 -9.29
CA HIS A 133 -10.41 -3.29 -8.33
C HIS A 133 -9.04 -3.42 -7.65
N HIS A 134 -9.06 -3.59 -6.34
CA HIS A 134 -7.88 -3.83 -5.52
C HIS A 134 -7.97 -5.20 -4.86
N TYR A 135 -6.82 -5.81 -4.58
CA TYR A 135 -6.71 -7.15 -4.00
C TYR A 135 -5.77 -7.14 -2.80
N ALA A 136 -6.02 -8.00 -1.82
CA ALA A 136 -5.14 -8.15 -0.67
C ALA A 136 -4.94 -9.63 -0.33
N LEU A 137 -3.68 -10.08 -0.24
CA LEU A 137 -3.35 -11.42 0.24
C LEU A 137 -3.22 -11.41 1.77
N LEU A 138 -4.18 -12.03 2.45
CA LEU A 138 -4.34 -11.93 3.90
C LEU A 138 -4.51 -13.30 4.55
N ALA A 139 -3.93 -13.46 5.74
CA ALA A 139 -4.19 -14.60 6.61
C ALA A 139 -5.65 -14.54 7.09
N CYS A 140 -6.39 -15.62 6.91
CA CYS A 140 -7.80 -15.72 7.30
C CYS A 140 -7.91 -15.75 8.82
N PRO A 141 -8.53 -14.77 9.48
CA PRO A 141 -8.63 -14.78 10.93
C PRO A 141 -9.40 -16.00 11.42
N SER A 142 -8.78 -16.77 12.32
CA SER A 142 -9.40 -17.93 12.98
C SER A 142 -10.65 -17.58 13.81
N ILE A 143 -10.78 -16.34 14.26
CA ILE A 143 -11.93 -15.83 15.02
C ILE A 143 -12.95 -15.20 14.06
N ALA A 144 -14.15 -15.77 14.00
CA ALA A 144 -15.22 -15.35 13.08
C ALA A 144 -15.57 -13.86 13.17
N ASP A 145 -15.66 -13.28 14.37
CA ASP A 145 -15.93 -11.84 14.54
C ASP A 145 -14.81 -10.96 13.99
N LYS A 146 -13.55 -11.37 14.16
CA LYS A 146 -12.41 -10.63 13.61
C LYS A 146 -12.44 -10.70 12.08
N LYS A 147 -12.74 -11.86 11.51
CA LYS A 147 -12.91 -12.03 10.07
C LYS A 147 -14.04 -11.14 9.55
N ARG A 148 -15.22 -11.15 10.18
CA ARG A 148 -16.36 -10.33 9.77
C ARG A 148 -16.06 -8.84 9.78
N VAL A 149 -15.38 -8.34 10.82
CA VAL A 149 -14.97 -6.93 10.91
C VAL A 149 -13.97 -6.57 9.81
N LEU A 150 -13.02 -7.47 9.51
CA LEU A 150 -12.03 -7.26 8.46
C LEU A 150 -12.66 -7.32 7.06
N ASP A 151 -13.52 -8.31 6.79
CA ASP A 151 -14.29 -8.42 5.55
C ASP A 151 -15.08 -7.14 5.27
N GLN A 152 -15.83 -6.64 6.26
CA GLN A 152 -16.60 -5.41 6.12
C GLN A 152 -15.69 -4.22 5.79
N ARG A 153 -14.57 -4.09 6.49
CA ARG A 153 -13.61 -2.99 6.26
C ARG A 153 -13.02 -3.03 4.85
N LEU A 154 -12.67 -4.20 4.36
CA LEU A 154 -12.11 -4.37 3.01
C LEU A 154 -13.17 -4.09 1.95
N ALA A 155 -14.42 -4.54 2.17
CA ALA A 155 -15.54 -4.22 1.30
C ALA A 155 -15.82 -2.71 1.24
N ASP A 156 -15.81 -2.03 2.40
CA ASP A 156 -15.97 -0.57 2.49
C ASP A 156 -14.87 0.19 1.75
N ALA A 157 -13.69 -0.42 1.60
CA ALA A 157 -12.56 0.12 0.85
C ALA A 157 -12.51 -0.34 -0.61
N HIS A 158 -13.45 -1.16 -1.10
CA HIS A 158 -13.38 -1.79 -2.43
C HIS A 158 -12.13 -2.67 -2.66
N ILE A 159 -11.72 -3.40 -1.62
CA ILE A 159 -10.59 -4.34 -1.66
C ILE A 159 -11.11 -5.77 -1.54
N THR A 160 -10.74 -6.62 -2.49
CA THR A 160 -11.08 -8.05 -2.49
C THR A 160 -9.99 -8.84 -1.76
N PRO A 161 -10.29 -9.48 -0.60
CA PRO A 161 -9.32 -10.35 0.05
C PRO A 161 -9.14 -11.68 -0.68
N LEU A 162 -7.89 -12.11 -0.78
CA LEU A 162 -7.46 -13.46 -1.12
C LEU A 162 -6.95 -14.10 0.16
N TRP A 163 -7.77 -14.98 0.72
CA TRP A 163 -7.53 -15.59 2.03
C TRP A 163 -6.60 -16.81 1.91
N TYR A 164 -5.59 -16.88 2.78
CA TYR A 164 -4.82 -18.09 3.06
C TYR A 164 -4.96 -18.50 4.54
N PRO A 165 -4.65 -19.75 4.93
CA PRO A 165 -4.82 -20.19 6.32
C PRO A 165 -4.02 -19.36 7.34
N ASP A 166 -4.57 -19.17 8.53
CA ASP A 166 -3.94 -18.38 9.60
C ASP A 166 -2.59 -18.97 10.01
N GLY A 167 -1.54 -18.14 10.04
CA GLY A 167 -0.17 -18.57 10.37
C GLY A 167 0.61 -19.29 9.28
N GLU A 168 -0.02 -19.65 8.15
CA GLU A 168 0.61 -20.37 7.05
C GLU A 168 1.07 -19.41 5.94
N HIS A 169 1.99 -18.51 6.27
CA HIS A 169 2.46 -17.43 5.38
C HIS A 169 3.20 -17.92 4.13
N GLU A 170 3.66 -19.17 4.10
CA GLU A 170 4.22 -19.82 2.92
C GLU A 170 3.25 -19.84 1.72
N HIS A 171 1.94 -19.78 1.97
CA HIS A 171 0.93 -19.68 0.92
C HIS A 171 1.04 -18.39 0.10
N VAL A 172 1.58 -17.32 0.68
CA VAL A 172 1.83 -16.08 -0.08
C VAL A 172 2.82 -16.35 -1.20
N GLU A 173 3.88 -17.11 -0.94
CA GLU A 173 4.86 -17.47 -1.97
C GLU A 173 4.22 -18.37 -3.03
N GLN A 174 3.54 -19.45 -2.61
CA GLN A 174 2.88 -20.38 -3.52
C GLN A 174 1.87 -19.69 -4.45
N ILE A 175 1.03 -18.78 -3.91
CA ILE A 175 0.06 -18.05 -4.72
C ILE A 175 0.76 -17.13 -5.72
N LEU A 176 1.85 -16.48 -5.32
CA LEU A 176 2.61 -15.63 -6.22
C LEU A 176 3.36 -16.44 -7.29
N GLU A 177 3.80 -17.66 -6.98
CA GLU A 177 4.39 -18.58 -7.97
C GLU A 177 3.39 -18.96 -9.06
N LEU A 178 2.11 -19.16 -8.73
CA LEU A 178 1.05 -19.43 -9.71
C LEU A 178 0.83 -18.29 -10.71
N LEU A 179 1.32 -17.07 -10.42
CA LEU A 179 1.25 -15.93 -11.33
C LEU A 179 2.44 -15.86 -12.31
N LEU A 180 3.46 -16.70 -12.12
CA LEU A 180 4.61 -16.79 -13.03
C LEU A 180 4.38 -17.77 -14.20
N ASP A 181 3.39 -18.66 -14.08
CA ASP A 181 2.98 -19.64 -15.08
C ASP A 181 1.99 -19.05 -16.11
#